data_AF-A0A9P5D735-F1
#
_entry.id   AF-A0A9P5D735-F1
#
_cell.length_a   1.000
_cell.length_b   1.000
_cell.length_c   1.000
_cell.angle_alpha   90.00
_cell.angle_beta   90.00
_cell.angle_gamma   90.00
#
_symmetry.space_group_name_H-M   'P 1'
#
loop_
_entity.id
_entity.type
_entity.pdbx_description
1 polymer ?
#
loop_
_entity_poly.entity_id
_entity_poly.type
_entity_poly.pdbx_seq_one_letter_code
_entity_poly.pdbx_strand_id
1 'polypeptide(L)'
;MAPTFDGFITAHDAHTPASLATRDLEDPTHTQKVTLGVIAAYVVGIAILWNVPYLRMVLWPFKMLVIAFHEFGHAITAILTGGRVESISLDPHEGGVTHMAGGISAITLPAGYLGSSIIGAVLTMCGFNINASKILSIVLGVCFLLTLWWGKRDWLTIMTILLAVGLLIGCWFINHAEALRFVVLFIGVMSSLYSVWDICDDLILRKVNSSDAAVFAKRYGGSSRCWGVIWSIISVCFMAIGIVAGLAAFPQSFAQQQKDAQAFLPT
;
A
#
# COMPACT_ATOMS: atom_id res chain seq x y z
N MET A 1 49.20 52.90 20.19
CA MET A 1 48.64 51.57 20.54
C MET A 1 47.45 51.33 19.62
N ALA A 2 47.61 50.45 18.64
CA ALA A 2 46.55 50.04 17.72
C ALA A 2 46.06 48.64 18.11
N PRO A 3 44.75 48.34 18.04
CA PRO A 3 44.25 47.00 18.34
C PRO A 3 44.46 46.05 17.15
N THR A 4 44.82 44.81 17.45
CA THR A 4 45.08 43.74 16.48
C THR A 4 43.80 43.11 15.95
N PHE A 5 43.71 43.02 14.63
CA PHE A 5 42.71 42.27 13.86
C PHE A 5 42.98 40.76 14.00
N ASP A 6 42.36 40.07 14.95
CA ASP A 6 42.38 38.59 15.02
C ASP A 6 41.02 38.00 15.48
N GLY A 7 39.93 38.77 15.29
CA GLY A 7 38.58 38.38 15.74
C GLY A 7 37.62 37.98 14.62
N PHE A 8 38.09 37.74 13.40
CA PHE A 8 37.23 37.47 12.26
C PHE A 8 37.86 36.39 11.38
N ILE A 9 37.15 35.28 11.20
CA ILE A 9 37.46 34.14 10.32
C ILE A 9 38.30 33.01 10.96
N THR A 10 37.60 32.04 11.55
CA THR A 10 37.72 30.59 11.30
C THR A 10 36.57 29.92 12.05
N ALA A 11 35.38 29.85 11.45
CA ALA A 11 34.97 28.86 10.45
C ALA A 11 34.41 27.59 11.08
N HIS A 12 33.14 27.39 10.75
CA HIS A 12 32.41 26.14 10.65
C HIS A 12 31.95 25.46 11.92
N ASP A 13 30.68 25.74 12.23
CA ASP A 13 29.69 24.75 12.64
C ASP A 13 30.09 23.34 12.21
N ALA A 14 30.45 22.54 13.21
CA ALA A 14 30.58 21.10 13.07
C ALA A 14 29.17 20.54 12.84
N HIS A 15 28.69 20.64 11.60
CA HIS A 15 27.70 19.71 11.07
C HIS A 15 28.27 18.32 11.30
N THR A 16 27.76 17.64 12.33
CA THR A 16 27.99 16.22 12.53
C THR A 16 27.56 15.56 11.23
N PRO A 17 28.46 14.94 10.45
CA PRO A 17 28.03 14.17 9.30
C PRO A 17 27.08 13.13 9.86
N ALA A 18 25.86 13.05 9.31
CA ALA A 18 24.92 12.01 9.65
C ALA A 18 25.65 10.68 9.46
N SER A 19 26.15 10.10 10.55
CA SER A 19 26.73 8.78 10.52
C SER A 19 25.62 7.92 9.95
N LEU A 20 25.89 7.25 8.83
CA LEU A 20 25.13 6.09 8.41
C LEU A 20 25.38 5.03 9.48
N ALA A 21 24.80 5.26 10.67
CA ALA A 21 24.74 4.29 11.73
C ALA A 21 24.08 3.10 11.07
N THR A 22 24.82 2.00 10.96
CA THR A 22 24.28 0.69 10.60
C THR A 22 23.09 0.48 11.53
N ARG A 23 21.89 0.73 11.00
CA ARG A 23 20.68 0.68 11.82
C ARG A 23 20.54 -0.77 12.24
N ASP A 24 20.66 -0.99 13.54
CA ASP A 24 20.60 -2.30 14.12
C ASP A 24 19.20 -2.87 13.90
N LEU A 25 19.10 -3.84 12.99
CA LEU A 25 17.87 -4.58 12.72
C LEU A 25 17.74 -5.80 13.66
N GLU A 26 18.78 -6.12 14.44
CA GLU A 26 18.82 -7.29 15.30
C GLU A 26 18.01 -7.08 16.59
N ASP A 27 17.90 -5.85 17.09
CA ASP A 27 17.03 -5.53 18.24
C ASP A 27 15.95 -4.48 17.91
N PRO A 28 14.82 -4.88 17.30
CA PRO A 28 13.73 -3.97 17.01
C PRO A 28 13.12 -3.43 18.32
N THR A 29 12.75 -2.15 18.30
CA THR A 29 12.13 -1.51 19.46
C THR A 29 10.79 -2.14 19.82
N HIS A 30 10.30 -1.93 21.06
CA HIS A 30 8.98 -2.45 21.46
C HIS A 30 7.86 -2.03 20.48
N THR A 31 7.90 -0.79 19.99
CA THR A 31 6.93 -0.28 19.00
C THR A 31 7.01 -1.04 17.67
N GLN A 32 8.22 -1.36 17.21
CA GLN A 32 8.43 -2.14 16.01
C GLN A 32 7.96 -3.60 16.19
N LYS A 33 8.30 -4.24 17.33
CA LYS A 33 7.84 -5.58 17.69
C LYS A 33 6.30 -5.67 17.72
N VAL A 34 5.63 -4.69 18.32
CA VAL A 34 4.16 -4.59 18.29
C VAL A 34 3.63 -4.44 16.87
N THR A 35 4.24 -3.56 16.06
CA THR A 35 3.82 -3.34 14.67
C THR A 35 3.96 -4.62 13.83
N LEU A 36 5.06 -5.36 13.98
CA LEU A 36 5.26 -6.67 13.33
C LEU A 36 4.20 -7.69 13.78
N GLY A 37 3.89 -7.74 15.09
CA GLY A 37 2.82 -8.59 15.61
C GLY A 37 1.46 -8.25 15.01
N VAL A 38 1.16 -6.96 14.83
CA VAL A 38 -0.07 -6.49 14.17
C VAL A 38 -0.08 -6.87 12.69
N ILE A 39 1.04 -6.76 11.96
CA ILE A 39 1.13 -7.22 10.57
C ILE A 39 0.83 -8.72 10.49
N ALA A 40 1.44 -9.54 11.34
CA ALA A 40 1.16 -10.97 11.38
C ALA A 40 -0.33 -11.26 11.67
N ALA A 41 -0.92 -10.53 12.62
CA ALA A 41 -2.35 -10.63 12.91
C ALA A 41 -3.22 -10.21 11.71
N TYR A 42 -2.84 -9.18 10.96
CA TYR A 42 -3.53 -8.76 9.75
C TYR A 42 -3.43 -9.80 8.63
N VAL A 43 -2.25 -10.40 8.40
CA VAL A 43 -2.10 -11.47 7.41
C VAL A 43 -3.06 -12.62 7.71
N VAL A 44 -3.10 -13.08 8.97
CA VAL A 44 -4.00 -14.17 9.40
C VAL A 44 -5.46 -13.73 9.38
N GLY A 45 -5.78 -12.54 9.88
CA GLY A 45 -7.13 -12.00 9.92
C GLY A 45 -7.72 -11.82 8.53
N ILE A 46 -6.97 -11.24 7.60
CA ILE A 46 -7.35 -11.11 6.19
C ILE A 46 -7.54 -12.50 5.58
N ALA A 47 -6.67 -13.46 5.86
CA ALA A 47 -6.83 -14.83 5.37
C ALA A 47 -8.14 -15.46 5.83
N ILE A 48 -8.49 -15.33 7.11
CA ILE A 48 -9.76 -15.85 7.63
C ILE A 48 -10.94 -15.11 7.00
N LEU A 49 -10.93 -13.78 7.04
CA LEU A 49 -12.02 -12.93 6.51
C LEU A 49 -12.24 -13.15 5.01
N TRP A 50 -11.18 -13.42 4.24
CA TRP A 50 -11.29 -13.69 2.81
C TRP A 50 -11.95 -15.04 2.54
N ASN A 51 -11.63 -16.07 3.33
CA ASN A 51 -12.11 -17.44 3.08
C ASN A 51 -13.49 -17.73 3.68
N VAL A 52 -13.93 -17.02 4.72
CA VAL A 52 -15.24 -17.29 5.35
C VAL A 52 -16.36 -16.50 4.65
N PRO A 53 -17.43 -17.19 4.18
CA PRO A 53 -18.61 -16.53 3.60
C PRO A 53 -19.22 -15.50 4.56
N TYR A 54 -19.84 -14.44 4.03
CA TYR A 54 -20.39 -13.28 4.75
C TYR A 54 -19.34 -12.38 5.44
N LEU A 55 -18.33 -12.94 6.11
CA LEU A 55 -17.22 -12.18 6.70
C LEU A 55 -16.39 -11.44 5.64
N ARG A 56 -16.30 -12.00 4.43
CA ARG A 56 -15.69 -11.35 3.26
C ARG A 56 -16.31 -9.98 2.94
N MET A 57 -17.58 -9.74 3.29
CA MET A 57 -18.25 -8.45 3.05
C MET A 57 -17.62 -7.31 3.86
N VAL A 58 -17.00 -7.60 5.00
CA VAL A 58 -16.29 -6.59 5.81
C VAL A 58 -15.07 -6.03 5.08
N LEU A 59 -14.38 -6.87 4.29
CA LEU A 59 -13.21 -6.47 3.51
C LEU A 59 -13.58 -5.71 2.23
N TRP A 60 -14.86 -5.68 1.87
CA TRP A 60 -15.30 -5.23 0.56
C TRP A 60 -14.91 -3.78 0.17
N PRO A 61 -15.07 -2.74 1.02
CA PRO A 61 -14.60 -1.39 0.68
C PRO A 61 -13.10 -1.33 0.41
N PHE A 62 -12.30 -2.02 1.22
CA PHE A 62 -10.86 -2.05 1.06
C PHE A 62 -10.44 -2.87 -0.16
N LYS A 63 -11.19 -3.94 -0.48
CA LYS A 63 -10.99 -4.72 -1.69
C LYS A 63 -11.16 -3.87 -2.95
N MET A 64 -12.18 -3.01 -3.01
CA MET A 64 -12.39 -2.08 -4.14
C MET A 64 -11.20 -1.12 -4.31
N LEU A 65 -10.69 -0.56 -3.22
CA LEU A 65 -9.50 0.30 -3.28
C LEU A 65 -8.27 -0.44 -3.80
N VAL A 66 -8.04 -1.66 -3.30
CA VAL A 66 -6.88 -2.47 -3.69
C VAL A 66 -6.98 -2.90 -5.16
N ILE A 67 -8.18 -3.23 -5.65
CA ILE A 67 -8.43 -3.45 -7.08
C ILE A 67 -8.13 -2.18 -7.87
N ALA A 68 -8.50 -1.00 -7.37
CA ALA A 68 -8.14 0.25 -8.05
C ALA A 68 -6.62 0.44 -8.17
N PHE A 69 -5.84 0.11 -7.13
CA PHE A 69 -4.37 0.12 -7.21
C PHE A 69 -3.83 -0.88 -8.24
N HIS A 70 -4.48 -2.03 -8.40
CA HIS A 70 -4.16 -3.00 -9.44
C HIS A 70 -4.41 -2.41 -10.84
N GLU A 71 -5.59 -1.86 -11.09
CA GLU A 71 -5.92 -1.22 -12.37
C GLU A 71 -5.00 -0.02 -12.69
N PHE A 72 -4.61 0.74 -11.67
CA PHE A 72 -3.62 1.81 -11.83
C PHE A 72 -2.26 1.30 -12.29
N GLY A 73 -1.82 0.13 -11.83
CA GLY A 73 -0.58 -0.50 -12.28
C GLY A 73 -0.58 -0.77 -13.77
N HIS A 74 -1.68 -1.30 -14.30
CA HIS A 74 -1.90 -1.47 -15.74
C HIS A 74 -1.86 -0.13 -16.47
N ALA A 75 -2.65 0.84 -15.99
CA ALA A 75 -2.79 2.15 -16.62
C ALA A 75 -1.45 2.90 -16.74
N ILE A 76 -0.69 2.98 -15.64
CA ILE A 76 0.62 3.65 -15.60
C ILE A 76 1.58 2.96 -16.56
N THR A 77 1.66 1.63 -16.51
CA THR A 77 2.61 0.88 -17.34
C THR A 77 2.25 0.93 -18.81
N ALA A 78 0.96 0.96 -19.16
CA ALA A 78 0.53 1.14 -20.53
C ALA A 78 0.98 2.48 -21.09
N ILE A 79 0.80 3.57 -20.33
CA ILE A 79 1.28 4.90 -20.73
C ILE A 79 2.81 4.90 -20.90
N LEU A 80 3.54 4.32 -19.94
CA LEU A 80 5.01 4.27 -19.99
C LEU A 80 5.56 3.40 -21.14
N THR A 81 4.80 2.42 -21.60
CA THR A 81 5.17 1.55 -22.73
C THR A 81 4.66 2.05 -24.08
N GLY A 82 4.15 3.28 -24.15
CA GLY A 82 3.68 3.91 -25.38
C GLY A 82 2.24 3.54 -25.80
N GLY A 83 1.48 2.93 -24.89
CA GLY A 83 0.04 2.70 -25.03
C GLY A 83 -0.80 3.87 -24.50
N ARG A 84 -2.12 3.72 -24.62
CA ARG A 84 -3.12 4.68 -24.13
C ARG A 84 -4.18 3.95 -23.32
N VAL A 85 -4.59 4.56 -22.21
CA VAL A 85 -5.70 4.10 -21.39
C VAL A 85 -6.98 4.74 -21.92
N GLU A 86 -7.95 3.92 -22.32
CA GLU A 86 -9.23 4.37 -22.84
C GLU A 86 -10.24 4.58 -21.70
N SER A 87 -10.32 3.61 -20.79
CA SER A 87 -11.16 3.71 -19.59
C SER A 87 -10.70 2.73 -18.52
N ILE A 88 -10.99 3.07 -17.27
CA ILE A 88 -10.85 2.19 -16.11
C ILE A 88 -12.25 2.03 -15.53
N SER A 89 -12.68 0.79 -15.31
CA SER A 89 -13.96 0.48 -14.67
C SER A 89 -13.72 -0.41 -13.47
N LEU A 90 -14.41 -0.10 -12.37
CA LEU A 90 -14.39 -0.91 -11.15
C LEU A 90 -15.80 -1.47 -10.92
N ASP A 91 -15.93 -2.78 -11.02
CA ASP A 91 -17.15 -3.51 -10.77
C ASP A 91 -17.13 -4.21 -9.39
N PRO A 92 -18.09 -3.87 -8.52
CA PRO A 92 -18.38 -4.54 -7.24
C PRO A 92 -18.32 -6.07 -7.19
N HIS A 93 -18.78 -6.71 -8.26
CA HIS A 93 -19.04 -8.14 -8.37
C HIS A 93 -18.04 -8.81 -9.30
N GLU A 94 -17.61 -8.12 -10.36
CA GLU A 94 -16.76 -8.68 -11.40
C GLU A 94 -15.27 -8.33 -11.25
N GLY A 95 -14.92 -7.31 -10.46
CA GLY A 95 -13.55 -6.85 -10.25
C GLY A 95 -13.22 -5.59 -11.06
N GLY A 96 -11.95 -5.36 -11.36
CA GLY A 96 -11.48 -4.21 -12.15
C GLY A 96 -11.26 -4.58 -13.62
N VAL A 97 -11.41 -3.60 -14.51
CA VAL A 97 -10.95 -3.72 -15.89
C VAL A 97 -10.39 -2.39 -16.41
N THR A 98 -9.17 -2.45 -16.93
CA THR A 98 -8.52 -1.34 -17.64
C THR A 98 -8.54 -1.60 -19.14
N HIS A 99 -9.34 -0.82 -19.87
CA HIS A 99 -9.35 -0.82 -21.32
C HIS A 99 -8.16 0.02 -21.83
N MET A 100 -7.27 -0.62 -22.57
CA MET A 100 -6.04 0.00 -23.07
C MET A 100 -5.82 -0.36 -24.54
N ALA A 101 -5.24 0.57 -25.29
CA ALA A 101 -4.82 0.40 -26.66
C ALA A 101 -3.30 0.58 -26.79
N GLY A 102 -2.62 -0.37 -27.43
CA GLY A 102 -1.16 -0.35 -27.56
C GLY A 102 -0.42 -0.73 -26.27
N GLY A 103 0.85 -0.33 -26.17
CA GLY A 103 1.74 -0.73 -25.08
C GLY A 103 2.29 -2.15 -25.21
N ILE A 104 3.20 -2.51 -24.31
CA ILE A 104 3.86 -3.82 -24.31
C ILE A 104 3.15 -4.75 -23.33
N SER A 105 2.29 -5.65 -23.83
CA SER A 105 1.47 -6.51 -22.96
C SER A 105 2.24 -7.43 -22.04
N ALA A 106 3.49 -7.77 -22.38
CA ALA A 106 4.36 -8.56 -21.51
C ALA A 106 4.70 -7.84 -20.20
N ILE A 107 4.64 -6.50 -20.19
CA ILE A 107 4.94 -5.67 -19.03
C ILE A 107 3.63 -5.15 -18.41
N THR A 108 2.64 -4.78 -19.21
CA THR A 108 1.39 -4.23 -18.67
C THR A 108 0.55 -5.26 -17.92
N LEU A 109 0.50 -6.52 -18.35
CA LEU A 109 -0.25 -7.59 -17.67
C LEU A 109 0.24 -7.88 -16.24
N PRO A 110 1.54 -8.09 -15.98
CA PRO A 110 2.00 -8.24 -14.59
C PRO A 110 1.94 -6.93 -13.78
N ALA A 111 1.88 -5.77 -14.45
CA ALA A 111 1.96 -4.48 -13.77
C ALA A 111 0.82 -4.22 -12.78
N GLY A 112 -0.35 -4.84 -12.95
CA GLY A 112 -1.43 -4.71 -11.97
C GLY A 112 -1.05 -5.31 -10.62
N TYR A 113 -0.67 -6.59 -10.62
CA TYR A 113 -0.25 -7.28 -9.38
C TYR A 113 1.02 -6.67 -8.80
N LEU A 114 2.01 -6.34 -9.63
CA LEU A 114 3.27 -5.77 -9.15
C LEU A 114 3.07 -4.34 -8.63
N GLY A 115 2.28 -3.52 -9.33
CA GLY A 115 1.99 -2.14 -8.93
C GLY A 115 1.23 -2.05 -7.61
N SER A 116 0.17 -2.84 -7.46
CA SER A 116 -0.57 -2.93 -6.18
C SER A 116 0.30 -3.44 -5.03
N SER A 117 1.27 -4.32 -5.31
CA SER A 117 2.22 -4.83 -4.32
C SER A 117 3.23 -3.78 -3.86
N ILE A 118 3.74 -2.97 -4.79
CA ILE A 118 4.65 -1.85 -4.49
C ILE A 118 3.92 -0.79 -3.66
N ILE A 119 2.71 -0.42 -4.05
CA ILE A 119 1.87 0.52 -3.28
C ILE A 119 1.61 -0.05 -1.88
N GLY A 120 1.28 -1.34 -1.78
CA GLY A 120 1.11 -2.03 -0.50
C GLY A 120 2.37 -2.04 0.37
N ALA A 121 3.55 -2.21 -0.22
CA ALA A 121 4.83 -2.15 0.48
C ALA A 121 5.11 -0.75 1.03
N VAL A 122 4.84 0.30 0.26
CA VAL A 122 4.98 1.70 0.70
C VAL A 122 4.00 2.02 1.84
N LEU A 123 2.74 1.60 1.70
CA LEU A 123 1.74 1.75 2.76
C LEU A 123 2.14 1.02 4.05
N THR A 124 2.65 -0.21 3.91
CA THR A 124 3.12 -1.02 5.03
C THR A 124 4.30 -0.35 5.73
N MET A 125 5.27 0.14 4.97
CA MET A 125 6.42 0.90 5.49
C MET A 125 5.95 2.14 6.26
N CYS A 126 5.06 2.95 5.68
CA CYS A 126 4.54 4.15 6.31
C CYS A 126 3.69 3.88 7.56
N GLY A 127 3.08 2.69 7.68
CA GLY A 127 2.34 2.26 8.87
C GLY A 127 3.20 2.14 10.15
N PHE A 128 4.53 2.13 10.03
CA PHE A 128 5.44 2.16 11.18
C PHE A 128 5.54 3.54 11.85
N ASN A 129 5.02 4.60 11.23
CA ASN A 129 5.09 5.97 11.76
C ASN A 129 3.80 6.76 11.58
N ILE A 130 3.40 7.50 12.61
CA ILE A 130 2.16 8.30 12.61
C ILE A 130 2.16 9.39 11.54
N ASN A 131 3.23 10.19 11.44
CA ASN A 131 3.29 11.31 10.50
C ASN A 131 3.34 10.86 9.04
N ALA A 132 4.09 9.79 8.76
CA ALA A 132 4.08 9.16 7.45
C ALA A 132 2.68 8.64 7.07
N SER A 133 1.98 8.04 8.03
CA SER A 133 0.60 7.57 7.85
C SER A 133 -0.41 8.70 7.64
N LYS A 134 -0.25 9.84 8.34
CA LYS A 134 -1.06 11.06 8.09
C LYS A 134 -0.96 11.48 6.63
N ILE A 135 0.25 11.68 6.11
CA ILE A 135 0.47 12.09 4.72
C ILE A 135 -0.18 11.09 3.76
N LEU A 136 0.08 9.80 3.98
CA LEU A 136 -0.38 8.77 3.05
C LEU A 136 -1.90 8.56 3.11
N SER A 137 -2.53 8.79 4.25
CA SER A 137 -4.00 8.72 4.36
C SER A 137 -4.73 9.79 3.56
N ILE A 138 -4.11 10.96 3.33
CA ILE A 138 -4.67 11.99 2.44
C ILE A 138 -4.70 11.45 1.01
N VAL A 139 -3.61 10.83 0.58
CA VAL A 139 -3.51 10.18 -0.74
C VAL A 139 -4.55 9.06 -0.85
N LEU A 140 -4.68 8.21 0.18
CA LEU A 140 -5.71 7.16 0.23
C LEU A 140 -7.12 7.73 0.16
N GLY A 141 -7.41 8.81 0.88
CA GLY A 141 -8.71 9.48 0.84
C GLY A 141 -9.04 9.98 -0.56
N VAL A 142 -8.08 10.61 -1.25
CA VAL A 142 -8.25 11.01 -2.65
C VAL A 142 -8.46 9.79 -3.55
N CYS A 143 -7.68 8.72 -3.39
CA CYS A 143 -7.85 7.49 -4.16
C CYS A 143 -9.23 6.87 -3.96
N PHE A 144 -9.73 6.79 -2.71
CA PHE A 144 -11.09 6.35 -2.41
C PHE A 144 -12.12 7.22 -3.13
N LEU A 145 -11.98 8.54 -3.09
CA LEU A 145 -12.90 9.44 -3.81
C LEU A 145 -12.82 9.25 -5.34
N LEU A 146 -11.65 9.00 -5.91
CA LEU A 146 -11.49 8.67 -7.32
C LEU A 146 -12.12 7.31 -7.68
N THR A 147 -12.13 6.34 -6.76
CA THR A 147 -12.85 5.09 -6.99
C THR A 147 -14.36 5.28 -7.15
N LEU A 148 -14.97 6.33 -6.57
CA LEU A 148 -16.38 6.69 -6.85
C LEU A 148 -16.59 7.24 -8.26
N TRP A 149 -15.53 7.79 -8.88
CA TRP A 149 -15.61 8.32 -10.23
C TRP A 149 -15.59 7.20 -11.29
N TRP A 150 -14.76 6.17 -11.10
CA TRP A 150 -14.65 5.02 -12.01
C TRP A 150 -15.52 3.82 -11.64
N GLY A 151 -15.92 3.71 -10.39
CA GLY A 151 -16.79 2.65 -9.90
C GLY A 151 -18.23 2.83 -10.36
N LYS A 152 -18.96 1.73 -10.41
CA LYS A 152 -20.42 1.79 -10.55
C LYS A 152 -21.01 2.60 -9.39
N ARG A 153 -21.88 3.54 -9.71
CA ARG A 153 -22.57 4.40 -8.73
C ARG A 153 -23.77 3.70 -8.09
N ASP A 154 -23.57 2.47 -7.63
CA ASP A 154 -24.57 1.83 -6.79
C ASP A 154 -24.48 2.34 -5.34
N TRP A 155 -25.61 2.29 -4.64
CA TRP A 155 -25.70 2.82 -3.28
C TRP A 155 -24.74 2.13 -2.31
N LEU A 156 -24.49 0.83 -2.46
CA LEU A 156 -23.61 0.07 -1.57
C LEU A 156 -22.14 0.47 -1.76
N THR A 157 -21.68 0.62 -3.00
CA THR A 157 -20.35 1.15 -3.35
C THR A 157 -20.16 2.55 -2.78
N ILE A 158 -21.12 3.44 -2.99
CA ILE A 158 -21.05 4.81 -2.46
C ILE A 158 -20.97 4.80 -0.93
N MET A 159 -21.89 4.09 -0.28
CA MET A 159 -21.95 4.03 1.19
C MET A 159 -20.65 3.46 1.78
N THR A 160 -20.12 2.37 1.21
CA THR A 160 -18.92 1.70 1.74
C THR A 160 -17.65 2.51 1.53
N ILE A 161 -17.51 3.22 0.39
CA ILE A 161 -16.39 4.14 0.19
C ILE A 161 -16.50 5.33 1.15
N LEU A 162 -17.69 5.90 1.34
CA LEU A 162 -17.91 6.96 2.32
C LEU A 162 -17.60 6.50 3.75
N LEU A 163 -17.94 5.26 4.10
CA LEU A 163 -17.56 4.66 5.39
C LEU A 163 -16.04 4.46 5.50
N ALA A 164 -15.35 4.07 4.43
CA ALA A 164 -13.90 3.93 4.45
C ALA A 164 -13.19 5.29 4.60
N VAL A 165 -13.65 6.31 3.87
CA VAL A 165 -13.17 7.70 4.03
C VAL A 165 -13.50 8.22 5.43
N GLY A 166 -14.72 7.96 5.92
CA GLY A 166 -15.15 8.28 7.28
C GLY A 166 -14.30 7.59 8.35
N LEU A 167 -13.86 6.36 8.11
CA LEU A 167 -12.92 5.65 8.98
C LEU A 167 -11.55 6.32 8.99
N LEU A 168 -11.01 6.71 7.83
CA LEU A 168 -9.74 7.45 7.76
C LEU A 168 -9.83 8.78 8.51
N ILE A 169 -10.91 9.54 8.31
CA ILE A 169 -11.14 10.81 9.01
C ILE A 169 -11.34 10.58 10.51
N GLY A 170 -12.14 9.59 10.91
CA GLY A 170 -12.37 9.27 12.32
C GLY A 170 -11.07 8.88 13.03
N CYS A 171 -10.29 7.99 12.43
CA CYS A 171 -9.00 7.57 12.97
C CYS A 171 -7.94 8.67 12.96
N TRP A 172 -8.09 9.70 12.12
CA TRP A 172 -7.21 10.88 12.11
C TRP A 172 -7.28 11.66 13.44
N PHE A 173 -8.46 11.74 14.07
CA PHE A 173 -8.66 12.49 15.31
C PHE A 173 -8.47 11.65 16.60
N ILE A 174 -8.21 10.35 16.49
CA ILE A 174 -7.99 9.47 17.65
C ILE A 174 -6.50 9.46 18.00
N ASN A 175 -6.16 9.86 19.23
CA ASN A 175 -4.80 9.86 19.78
C ASN A 175 -3.75 10.46 18.82
N HIS A 176 -4.04 11.63 18.25
CA HIS A 176 -3.18 12.29 17.26
C HIS A 176 -2.85 11.43 16.02
N ALA A 177 -3.82 10.67 15.52
CA ALA A 177 -3.73 9.75 14.39
C ALA A 177 -2.93 8.46 14.64
N GLU A 178 -2.76 8.05 15.89
CA GLU A 178 -2.15 6.75 16.19
C GLU A 178 -2.98 5.58 15.61
N ALA A 179 -4.32 5.65 15.74
CA ALA A 179 -5.21 4.64 15.15
C ALA A 179 -5.10 4.61 13.61
N LEU A 180 -4.95 5.78 12.98
CA LEU A 180 -4.82 5.90 11.53
C LEU A 180 -3.62 5.13 11.00
N ARG A 181 -2.48 5.12 11.73
CA ARG A 181 -1.30 4.37 11.30
C ARG A 181 -1.61 2.89 11.11
N PHE A 182 -2.45 2.32 11.98
CA PHE A 182 -2.83 0.91 11.90
C PHE A 182 -3.84 0.63 10.79
N VAL A 183 -4.67 1.61 10.41
CA VAL A 183 -5.56 1.52 9.24
C VAL A 183 -4.75 1.58 7.94
N VAL A 184 -3.79 2.50 7.84
CA VAL A 184 -2.87 2.60 6.69
C VAL A 184 -2.05 1.30 6.56
N LEU A 185 -1.54 0.78 7.67
CA LEU A 185 -0.83 -0.50 7.74
C LEU A 185 -1.71 -1.65 7.25
N PHE A 186 -2.97 -1.70 7.67
CA PHE A 186 -3.93 -2.72 7.23
C PHE A 186 -4.16 -2.67 5.72
N ILE A 187 -4.40 -1.48 5.16
CA ILE A 187 -4.59 -1.29 3.72
C ILE A 187 -3.32 -1.71 2.96
N GLY A 188 -2.14 -1.40 3.51
CA GLY A 188 -0.85 -1.81 2.94
C GLY A 188 -0.70 -3.33 2.85
N VAL A 189 -0.92 -4.03 3.97
CA VAL A 189 -0.86 -5.51 4.02
C VAL A 189 -1.88 -6.12 3.06
N MET A 190 -3.11 -5.59 3.04
CA MET A 190 -4.16 -6.08 2.14
C MET A 190 -3.78 -5.88 0.66
N SER A 191 -3.21 -4.72 0.31
CA SER A 191 -2.76 -4.41 -1.05
C SER A 191 -1.61 -5.30 -1.49
N SER A 192 -0.64 -5.56 -0.60
CA SER A 192 0.47 -6.47 -0.88
C SER A 192 0.04 -7.93 -1.07
N LEU A 193 -1.00 -8.38 -0.35
CA LEU A 193 -1.51 -9.75 -0.47
C LEU A 193 -2.57 -9.92 -1.57
N TYR A 194 -2.94 -8.85 -2.28
CA TYR A 194 -4.01 -8.89 -3.27
C TYR A 194 -3.80 -9.95 -4.35
N SER A 195 -2.61 -9.99 -4.94
CA SER A 195 -2.26 -10.97 -5.98
C SER A 195 -2.41 -12.41 -5.48
N VAL A 196 -1.96 -12.67 -4.24
CA VAL A 196 -2.08 -13.98 -3.59
C VAL A 196 -3.55 -14.38 -3.49
N TRP A 197 -4.41 -13.46 -3.04
CA TRP A 197 -5.82 -13.75 -2.86
C TRP A 197 -6.59 -13.87 -4.17
N ASP A 198 -6.26 -13.07 -5.17
CA ASP A 198 -6.90 -13.16 -6.47
C ASP A 198 -6.55 -14.47 -7.18
N ILE A 199 -5.30 -14.91 -7.10
CA ILE A 199 -4.87 -16.23 -7.58
C ILE A 199 -5.50 -17.36 -6.76
N CYS A 200 -5.61 -17.25 -5.44
CA CYS A 200 -6.32 -18.24 -4.62
C CYS A 200 -7.80 -18.34 -5.01
N ASP A 201 -8.50 -17.23 -5.20
CA ASP A 201 -9.89 -17.20 -5.66
C ASP A 201 -10.01 -17.88 -7.03
N ASP A 202 -9.10 -17.62 -7.97
CA ASP A 202 -9.09 -18.26 -9.30
C ASP A 202 -8.88 -19.78 -9.21
N LEU A 203 -7.98 -20.23 -8.35
CA LEU A 203 -7.66 -21.65 -8.16
C LEU A 203 -8.79 -22.42 -7.46
N ILE A 204 -9.39 -21.81 -6.43
CA ILE A 204 -10.35 -22.47 -5.53
C ILE A 204 -11.79 -22.30 -6.03
N LEU A 205 -12.17 -21.08 -6.42
CA LEU A 205 -13.55 -20.74 -6.77
C LEU A 205 -13.81 -20.80 -8.29
N ARG A 206 -12.78 -21.03 -9.11
CA ARG A 206 -12.88 -21.12 -10.58
C ARG A 206 -13.70 -19.94 -11.14
N LYS A 207 -13.26 -18.72 -10.83
CA LYS A 207 -13.92 -17.50 -11.31
C LYS A 207 -14.13 -17.59 -12.83
N VAL A 208 -15.30 -17.10 -13.26
CA VAL A 208 -15.68 -17.03 -14.68
C VAL A 208 -14.84 -15.99 -15.42
N ASN A 209 -14.38 -14.96 -14.70
CA ASN A 209 -13.53 -13.89 -15.22
C ASN A 209 -12.07 -14.37 -15.35
N SER A 210 -11.41 -14.02 -16.46
CA SER A 210 -10.00 -14.35 -16.66
C SER A 210 -9.09 -13.39 -15.91
N SER A 211 -8.25 -13.90 -15.01
CA SER A 211 -7.16 -13.11 -14.40
C SER A 211 -6.08 -12.73 -15.41
N ASP A 212 -5.26 -11.75 -15.04
CA ASP A 212 -4.07 -11.38 -15.81
C ASP A 212 -3.13 -12.55 -16.02
N ALA A 213 -3.04 -13.47 -15.04
CA ALA A 213 -2.22 -14.66 -15.15
C ALA A 213 -2.76 -15.63 -16.21
N ALA A 214 -4.08 -15.75 -16.34
CA ALA A 214 -4.72 -16.51 -17.40
C ALA A 214 -4.52 -15.86 -18.78
N VAL A 215 -4.68 -14.55 -18.89
CA VAL A 215 -4.44 -13.80 -20.13
C VAL A 215 -2.98 -13.89 -20.56
N PHE A 216 -2.05 -13.75 -19.62
CA PHE A 216 -0.62 -13.86 -19.86
C PHE A 216 -0.23 -15.26 -20.33
N ALA A 217 -0.71 -16.30 -19.65
CA ALA A 217 -0.46 -17.68 -20.06
C ALA A 217 -1.00 -17.98 -21.47
N LYS A 218 -2.16 -17.44 -21.82
CA LYS A 218 -2.73 -17.59 -23.18
C LYS A 218 -1.88 -16.91 -24.25
N ARG A 219 -1.23 -15.78 -23.92
CA ARG A 219 -0.45 -14.99 -24.88
C ARG A 219 1.01 -15.44 -25.00
N TYR A 220 1.64 -15.80 -23.88
CA TYR A 220 3.07 -16.07 -23.79
C TYR A 220 3.40 -17.53 -23.44
N GLY A 221 2.38 -18.37 -23.24
CA GLY A 221 2.52 -19.77 -22.88
C GLY A 221 2.69 -20.01 -21.38
N GLY A 222 2.81 -21.29 -21.02
CA GLY A 222 2.83 -21.74 -19.63
C GLY A 222 1.44 -21.90 -19.02
N SER A 223 1.39 -22.13 -17.71
CA SER A 223 0.14 -22.24 -16.96
C SER A 223 -0.17 -20.94 -16.24
N SER A 224 -1.45 -20.53 -16.24
CA SER A 224 -1.98 -19.46 -15.39
C SER A 224 -1.51 -19.60 -13.94
N ARG A 225 -1.48 -20.84 -13.43
CA ARG A 225 -1.05 -21.14 -12.06
C ARG A 225 0.42 -20.82 -11.82
N CYS A 226 1.28 -21.12 -12.79
CA CYS A 226 2.71 -20.87 -12.68
C CYS A 226 2.98 -19.37 -12.60
N TRP A 227 2.40 -18.59 -13.51
CA TRP A 227 2.54 -17.14 -13.50
C TRP A 227 1.92 -16.50 -12.26
N GLY A 228 0.74 -16.96 -11.85
CA GLY A 228 0.09 -16.50 -10.62
C GLY A 228 0.95 -16.73 -9.37
N VAL A 229 1.57 -17.90 -9.23
CA VAL A 229 2.49 -18.21 -8.11
C VAL A 229 3.74 -17.33 -8.16
N ILE A 230 4.34 -17.13 -9.34
CA ILE A 230 5.52 -16.27 -9.50
C ILE A 230 5.21 -14.85 -9.02
N TRP A 231 4.10 -14.27 -9.48
CA TRP A 231 3.73 -12.91 -9.08
C TRP A 231 3.32 -12.83 -7.61
N SER A 232 2.65 -13.85 -7.08
CA SER A 232 2.36 -13.95 -5.64
C SER A 232 3.63 -13.93 -4.79
N ILE A 233 4.68 -14.66 -5.20
CA ILE A 233 5.98 -14.65 -4.51
C ILE A 233 6.60 -13.26 -4.56
N ILE A 234 6.59 -12.60 -5.73
CA ILE A 234 7.13 -11.24 -5.87
C ILE A 234 6.37 -10.25 -4.98
N SER A 235 5.04 -10.37 -4.89
CA SER A 235 4.22 -9.55 -4.01
C SER A 235 4.58 -9.70 -2.53
N VAL A 236 4.80 -10.94 -2.07
CA VAL A 236 5.26 -11.21 -0.70
C VAL A 236 6.66 -10.66 -0.46
N CYS A 237 7.57 -10.75 -1.44
CA CYS A 237 8.89 -10.13 -1.37
C CYS A 237 8.81 -8.61 -1.24
N PHE A 238 7.94 -7.93 -2.00
CA PHE A 238 7.72 -6.50 -1.85
C PHE A 238 7.17 -6.13 -0.46
N MET A 239 6.24 -6.91 0.08
CA MET A 239 5.78 -6.72 1.45
C MET A 239 6.93 -6.83 2.46
N ALA A 240 7.77 -7.86 2.33
CA ALA A 240 8.94 -8.05 3.19
C ALA A 240 9.92 -6.86 3.09
N ILE A 241 10.16 -6.35 1.87
CA ILE A 241 10.96 -5.13 1.67
C ILE A 241 10.32 -3.93 2.36
N GLY A 242 9.00 -3.74 2.24
CA GLY A 242 8.28 -2.67 2.94
C GLY A 242 8.39 -2.75 4.46
N ILE A 243 8.34 -3.97 5.02
CA ILE A 243 8.54 -4.22 6.45
C ILE A 243 9.98 -3.87 6.86
N VAL A 244 10.98 -4.38 6.16
CA VAL A 244 12.39 -4.10 6.45
C VAL A 244 12.70 -2.61 6.30
N ALA A 245 12.16 -1.97 5.28
CA ALA A 245 12.27 -0.52 5.09
C ALA A 245 11.58 0.25 6.21
N GLY A 246 10.44 -0.22 6.73
CA GLY A 246 9.74 0.39 7.86
C GLY A 246 10.55 0.29 9.16
N LEU A 247 11.11 -0.89 9.43
CA LEU A 247 12.03 -1.13 10.55
C LEU A 247 13.27 -0.24 10.46
N ALA A 248 13.86 -0.16 9.27
CA ALA A 248 15.03 0.67 9.03
C ALA A 248 14.67 2.16 9.13
N ALA A 249 13.56 2.63 8.57
CA ALA A 249 13.23 4.05 8.49
C ALA A 249 12.73 4.63 9.82
N PHE A 250 12.03 3.84 10.63
CA PHE A 250 11.27 4.32 11.78
C PHE A 250 11.62 3.59 13.09
N PRO A 251 12.74 3.97 13.75
CA PRO A 251 13.13 3.40 15.04
C PRO A 251 12.39 4.03 16.24
N GLN A 252 11.56 5.04 16.04
CA GLN A 252 10.95 5.82 17.12
C GLN A 252 9.97 4.99 17.97
N SER A 253 9.99 5.20 19.28
CA SER A 253 9.01 4.64 20.22
C SER A 253 7.64 5.30 20.09
N PHE A 254 6.59 4.66 20.62
CA PHE A 254 5.22 5.20 20.62
C PHE A 254 5.14 6.62 21.19
N ALA A 255 5.76 6.84 22.36
CA ALA A 255 5.75 8.16 23.01
C ALA A 255 6.45 9.23 22.14
N GLN A 256 7.55 8.88 21.47
CA GLN A 256 8.22 9.79 20.56
C GLN A 256 7.37 10.09 19.33
N GLN A 257 6.77 9.06 18.71
CA GLN A 257 5.89 9.26 17.55
C GLN A 257 4.68 10.13 17.88
N GLN A 258 4.08 9.94 19.05
CA GLN A 258 2.93 10.75 19.50
C GLN A 258 3.34 12.21 19.71
N LYS A 259 4.50 12.46 20.33
CA LYS A 259 5.05 13.82 20.48
C LYS A 259 5.32 14.49 19.14
N ASP A 260 5.91 13.74 18.19
CA ASP A 260 6.16 14.24 16.84
C ASP A 260 4.86 14.51 16.08
N ALA A 261 3.82 13.71 16.32
CA ALA A 261 2.50 13.88 15.71
C ALA A 261 1.70 15.05 16.28
N GLN A 262 1.95 15.45 17.53
CA GLN A 262 1.40 16.68 18.09
C GLN A 262 1.98 17.94 17.44
N ALA A 263 3.24 17.88 17.00
CA ALA A 263 3.88 19.00 16.31
C ALA A 263 3.51 19.09 14.82
N PHE A 264 3.18 17.96 14.18
CA PHE A 264 2.93 17.87 12.74
C PHE A 264 1.46 17.54 12.42
N LEU A 265 0.76 18.50 11.77
CA LEU A 265 -0.68 18.43 11.49
C LEU A 265 -1.49 18.05 12.76
N PRO A 266 -1.52 18.94 13.78
CA PRO A 266 -2.14 18.66 15.07
C PRO A 266 -3.65 18.43 14.95
N THR A 267 -4.17 17.58 15.83
CA THR A 267 -5.58 17.15 15.94
C THR A 267 -5.95 16.94 17.38
#